data_AF-A0A7H8JS63-F1
#
_entry.id   AF-A0A7H8JS63-F1
#
_cell.length_a   1.000
_cell.length_b   1.000
_cell.length_c   1.000
_cell.angle_alpha   90.00
_cell.angle_beta   90.00
_cell.angle_gamma   90.00
#
_symmetry.space_group_name_H-M   'P 1'
#
loop_
_entity.id
_entity.type
_entity.pdbx_description
1 polymer ?
#
loop_
_entity_poly.entity_id
_entity_poly.type
_entity_poly.pdbx_seq_one_letter_code
_entity_poly.pdbx_strand_id
1 'polypeptide(L)' 'MTGWCADCKAWTQITTPLLLLSPGGVATVGIWTWCEICDDPDSPLPVRRINRA' A
#
# COMPACT_ATOMS: atom_id res chain seq x y z
N MET A 1 -8.29 -2.70 -12.39
CA MET A 1 -7.10 -2.41 -11.55
C MET A 1 -6.19 -3.62 -11.62
N THR A 2 -4.98 -3.45 -12.12
CA THR A 2 -3.99 -4.54 -12.16
C THR A 2 -3.38 -4.66 -10.78
N GLY A 3 -3.37 -5.85 -10.17
CA GLY A 3 -2.72 -6.08 -8.87
C GLY A 3 -1.19 -5.98 -8.90
N TRP A 4 -0.62 -5.35 -9.93
CA TRP A 4 0.81 -5.28 -10.21
C TRP A 4 1.43 -4.01 -9.64
N CYS A 5 2.42 -4.16 -8.76
CA CYS A 5 3.22 -3.05 -8.25
C CYS A 5 4.42 -2.77 -9.17
N ALA A 6 4.55 -1.53 -9.61
CA ALA A 6 5.63 -1.12 -10.50
C ALA A 6 7.01 -1.02 -9.80
N ASP A 7 7.06 -0.94 -8.47
CA ASP A 7 8.31 -0.75 -7.72
C ASP A 7 8.98 -2.07 -7.40
N CYS A 8 8.27 -2.98 -6.73
CA CYS A 8 8.80 -4.31 -6.42
C CYS A 8 8.63 -5.33 -7.56
N LYS A 9 7.94 -4.95 -8.64
CA LYS A 9 7.68 -5.83 -9.80
C LYS A 9 7.00 -7.14 -9.39
N ALA A 10 5.98 -7.03 -8.54
CA ALA A 10 5.22 -8.18 -8.02
C ALA A 10 3.71 -7.91 -8.04
N TRP A 11 2.92 -8.98 -8.00
CA TRP A 11 1.45 -8.92 -7.96
C TRP A 11 0.92 -8.71 -6.54
N THR A 12 1.31 -7.60 -5.93
CA THR A 12 1.03 -7.27 -4.51
C THR A 12 0.33 -5.92 -4.33
N GLN A 13 -0.08 -5.27 -5.42
CA GLN A 13 -0.83 -4.02 -5.32
C GLN A 13 -2.30 -4.32 -5.01
N ILE A 14 -2.80 -3.70 -3.95
CA ILE A 14 -4.18 -3.82 -3.48
C ILE A 14 -4.85 -2.46 -3.59
N THR A 15 -6.10 -2.43 -4.06
CA THR A 15 -6.93 -1.23 -4.07
C THR A 15 -8.29 -1.55 -3.49
N THR A 16 -8.69 -0.84 -2.44
CA THR A 16 -9.94 -1.08 -1.72
C THR A 16 -10.63 0.24 -1.34
N PRO A 17 -11.96 0.23 -1.16
CA PRO A 17 -12.65 1.33 -0.50
C PRO A 17 -12.18 1.47 0.95
N LEU A 18 -11.90 2.71 1.37
CA LEU A 18 -11.66 3.03 2.76
C LEU A 18 -13.00 3.23 3.46
N LEU A 19 -13.25 2.42 4.50
CA LEU A 19 -14.50 2.43 5.25
C LEU A 19 -14.28 3.10 6.61
N LEU A 20 -15.17 4.03 6.96
CA LEU A 20 -15.24 4.65 8.26
C LEU A 20 -16.43 4.08 9.04
N LEU A 21 -16.15 3.46 10.18
CA LEU A 21 -17.17 3.07 11.14
C LEU A 21 -17.43 4.23 12.11
N SER A 22 -18.68 4.67 12.19
CA SER A 22 -19.15 5.70 13.11
C SER A 22 -20.37 5.19 13.89
N PRO A 23 -20.83 5.91 14.95
CA PRO A 23 -22.08 5.55 15.62
C PRO A 23 -23.31 5.52 14.69
N GLY A 24 -23.28 6.25 13.57
CA GLY A 24 -24.34 6.24 12.55
C GLY A 24 -24.24 5.09 11.55
N GLY A 25 -23.22 4.22 11.66
CA GLY A 25 -22.97 3.10 10.77
C GLY A 25 -21.67 3.23 9.96
N VAL A 26 -21.54 2.38 8.95
CA VAL A 26 -20.37 2.32 8.05
C VAL A 26 -20.59 3.24 6.86
N ALA A 27 -19.62 4.11 6.58
CA ALA A 27 -19.59 4.96 5.40
C ALA A 27 -18.32 4.71 4.58
N THR A 28 -18.40 4.79 3.25
CA THR A 28 -17.20 4.83 2.40
C THR A 28 -16.68 6.26 2.36
N VAL A 29 -15.41 6.45 2.71
CA VAL A 29 -14.78 7.79 2.78
C VAL A 29 -13.74 8.01 1.68
N GLY A 30 -13.37 6.96 0.93
CA GLY A 30 -12.46 7.07 -0.20
C GLY A 30 -12.06 5.73 -0.78
N ILE A 31 -11.04 5.74 -1.62
CA ILE A 31 -10.36 4.55 -2.14
C ILE A 31 -8.90 4.68 -1.73
N TRP A 32 -8.32 3.60 -1.22
CA TRP A 32 -6.91 3.51 -0.87
C TRP A 32 -6.24 2.44 -1.72
N THR A 33 -5.01 2.72 -2.16
CA THR A 33 -4.16 1.79 -2.89
C THR A 33 -2.82 1.67 -2.17
N TRP A 34 -2.34 0.44 -1.94
CA TRP A 34 -1.03 0.20 -1.32
C TRP A 34 -0.41 -1.10 -1.85
N CYS A 35 0.88 -1.28 -1.61
CA CYS A 35 1.61 -2.50 -1.90
C CYS A 35 2.06 -3.16 -0.59
N GLU A 36 1.68 -4.41 -0.37
CA GLU A 36 1.99 -5.14 0.88
C GLU A 36 3.50 -5.26 1.17
N ILE A 37 4.36 -5.12 0.17
CA ILE A 37 5.82 -5.23 0.31
C ILE A 37 6.48 -3.86 0.44
N CYS A 38 6.07 -2.89 -0.39
CA CYS A 38 6.72 -1.58 -0.42
C CYS A 38 6.28 -0.70 0.75
N ASP A 39 5.04 -0.86 1.19
CA ASP A 39 4.41 -0.08 2.25
C ASP A 39 4.28 -0.90 3.55
N ASP A 40 5.06 -1.98 3.71
CA ASP A 40 5.09 -2.79 4.94
C ASP A 40 5.64 -1.94 6.11
N PRO A 41 4.82 -1.61 7.12
CA PRO A 41 5.26 -0.83 8.27
C PRO A 41 6.19 -1.62 9.20
N ASP A 42 6.14 -2.96 9.15
CA ASP A 42 6.90 -3.86 10.03
C ASP A 42 8.24 -4.28 9.40
N SER A 43 8.38 -4.14 8.08
CA SER A 43 9.64 -4.32 7.36
C SER A 43 10.16 -2.98 6.81
N PRO A 44 10.76 -2.12 7.64
CA PRO A 44 11.43 -0.93 7.13
C PRO A 44 12.49 -1.36 6.11
N LEU A 45 12.34 -0.89 4.87
CA LEU A 45 13.28 -1.21 3.81
C LEU A 45 14.72 -0.91 4.30
N PRO A 46 15.68 -1.82 4.12
CA PRO A 46 17.06 -1.54 4.50
C PRO A 46 17.53 -0.28 3.75
N VAL A 47 18.22 0.62 4.47
CA VAL A 47 18.75 1.87 3.93
C VAL A 47 19.40 1.60 2.57
N ARG A 48 18.84 2.17 1.49
CA ARG A 48 19.40 2.01 0.14
C ARG A 48 20.86 2.46 0.20
N ARG A 49 21.83 1.53 0.06
CA ARG A 49 23.21 1.93 -0.18
C ARG A 49 23.24 2.59 -1.56
N ILE A 50 23.31 3.92 -1.58
CA ILE A 50 23.70 4.65 -2.78
C ILE A 50 25.17 4.28 -3.00
N ASN A 51 25.43 3.35 -3.92
CA ASN A 51 26.78 3.15 -4.44
C ASN A 51 27.15 4.46 -5.14
N ARG A 52 27.96 5.28 -4.47
CA ARG A 52 28.61 6.43 -5.08
C ARG A 52 29.71 5.86 -5.97
N ALA A 53 29.62 6.20 -7.26
CA ALA A 53 30.49 5.73 -8.34
C ALA A 53 31.98 5.95 -8.06
#